data_AF-A0A1I3ZNY3-F1
#
_entry.id   AF-A0A1I3ZNY3-F1
#
_cell.length_a   1.000
_cell.length_b   1.000
_cell.length_c   1.000
_cell.angle_alpha   90.00
_cell.angle_beta   90.00
_cell.angle_gamma   90.00
#
_symmetry.space_group_name_H-M   'P 1'
#
loop_
_entity.id
_entity.type
_entity.pdbx_description
1 polymer ?
#
loop_
_entity_poly.entity_id
_entity_poly.type
_entity_poly.pdbx_seq_one_letter_code
_entity_poly.pdbx_strand_id
1 'polypeptide(L)'
;MKTYPLLITLLFMIISWAMGIYFLNVIYTSTIIVPLFNDFIWIRDYKGILGLTAVFSIITIPMIAFMYKKRNHLSKKKTWYSISIVTHLFWVGTLALQLKTILYNLGICH
;
A
#
# COMPACT_ATOMS: atom_id res chain seq x y z
N MET A 1 7.53 -12.61 -21.93
CA MET A 1 6.73 -11.52 -21.30
C MET A 1 7.69 -10.53 -20.65
N LYS A 2 7.36 -9.24 -20.61
CA LYS A 2 8.26 -8.21 -20.03
C LYS A 2 8.27 -8.32 -18.50
N THR A 3 9.40 -8.15 -17.83
CA THR A 3 9.49 -8.23 -16.36
C THR A 3 9.06 -6.94 -15.66
N TYR A 4 9.08 -5.82 -16.37
CA TYR A 4 8.79 -4.47 -15.83
C TYR A 4 7.49 -4.37 -15.02
N PRO A 5 6.34 -4.92 -15.46
CA PRO A 5 5.09 -4.75 -14.70
C PRO A 5 5.10 -5.45 -13.34
N LEU A 6 5.81 -6.59 -13.22
CA LEU A 6 5.98 -7.26 -11.93
C LEU A 6 6.88 -6.44 -10.99
N LEU A 7 7.91 -5.78 -11.54
CA LEU A 7 8.79 -4.90 -10.77
C LEU A 7 8.05 -3.66 -10.26
N ILE A 8 7.20 -3.05 -11.08
CA ILE A 8 6.38 -1.89 -10.68
C ILE A 8 5.43 -2.29 -9.53
N THR A 9 4.81 -3.47 -9.62
CA THR A 9 3.93 -3.98 -8.55
C THR A 9 4.69 -4.15 -7.24
N LEU A 10 5.92 -4.70 -7.32
CA LEU A 10 6.79 -4.90 -6.17
C LEU A 10 7.26 -3.56 -5.58
N LEU A 11 7.54 -2.56 -6.42
CA LEU A 11 7.86 -1.20 -6.00
C LEU A 11 6.69 -0.55 -5.24
N PHE A 12 5.45 -0.66 -5.74
CA PHE A 12 4.28 -0.13 -5.02
C PHE A 12 4.07 -0.80 -3.66
N MET A 13 4.28 -2.11 -3.58
CA MET A 13 4.24 -2.84 -2.31
C MET A 13 5.30 -2.31 -1.33
N ILE A 14 6.55 -2.16 -1.77
CA ILE A 14 7.63 -1.61 -0.93
C ILE A 14 7.28 -0.20 -0.43
N ILE A 15 6.80 0.68 -1.32
CA ILE A 15 6.41 2.05 -0.96
C ILE A 15 5.30 2.03 0.10
N SER A 16 4.30 1.18 -0.08
CA SER A 16 3.17 1.05 0.86
C SER A 16 3.63 0.58 2.25
N TRP A 17 4.54 -0.39 2.30
CA TRP A 17 5.14 -0.85 3.56
C TRP A 17 6.03 0.22 4.20
N ALA A 18 6.91 0.86 3.43
CA ALA A 18 7.79 1.91 3.94
C ALA A 18 6.99 3.06 4.54
N MET A 19 5.94 3.49 3.85
CA MET A 19 5.05 4.55 4.32
C MET A 19 4.29 4.13 5.59
N GLY A 20 3.68 2.95 5.61
CA GLY A 20 2.96 2.50 6.81
C GLY A 20 3.86 2.29 8.02
N ILE A 21 5.06 1.73 7.85
CA ILE A 21 6.05 1.58 8.93
C ILE A 21 6.51 2.95 9.45
N TYR A 22 6.80 3.89 8.55
CA TYR A 22 7.23 5.24 8.92
C TYR A 22 6.19 5.92 9.81
N PHE A 23 4.92 5.98 9.36
CA PHE A 23 3.87 6.64 10.14
C PHE A 23 3.54 5.91 11.44
N LEU A 24 3.57 4.56 11.46
CA LEU A 24 3.45 3.83 12.72
C LEU A 24 4.54 4.22 13.72
N ASN A 25 5.80 4.28 13.28
CA ASN A 25 6.91 4.64 14.16
C ASN A 25 6.77 6.07 14.73
N VAL A 26 6.33 7.02 13.90
CA VAL A 26 6.08 8.42 14.30
C VAL A 26 4.98 8.54 15.37
N ILE A 27 4.01 7.62 15.40
CA ILE A 27 2.91 7.65 16.38
C ILE A 27 3.29 7.00 17.71
N TYR A 28 4.14 5.97 17.67
CA TYR A 28 4.66 5.34 18.88
C TYR A 28 5.79 6.16 19.53
N THR A 29 6.34 7.16 18.83
CA THR A 29 7.16 8.20 19.45
C THR A 29 6.25 9.20 20.14
N SER A 30 6.42 9.37 21.46
CA SER A 30 5.67 10.34 22.27
C SER A 30 5.91 11.76 21.76
N THR A 31 5.10 12.20 20.80
CA THR A 31 5.00 13.60 20.43
C THR A 31 4.17 14.30 21.50
N ILE A 32 4.77 15.30 22.15
CA ILE A 32 4.07 16.15 23.13
C ILE A 32 3.01 16.92 22.35
N ILE A 33 1.77 16.43 22.39
CA ILE A 33 0.62 17.11 21.81
C ILE A 33 0.18 18.17 22.83
N VAL A 34 0.44 19.45 22.52
CA VAL A 34 -0.10 20.59 23.27
C VAL A 34 -1.61 20.65 23.01
N PRO A 35 -2.48 20.49 24.02
CA PRO A 35 -3.92 20.52 23.80
C PRO A 35 -4.36 21.97 23.53
N LEU A 36 -4.86 22.24 22.32
CA LEU A 36 -5.63 23.44 22.02
C LEU A 36 -7.09 23.19 22.38
N PHE A 37 -7.73 24.18 23.02
CA PHE A 37 -9.00 24.02 23.74
C PHE A 37 -10.24 23.72 22.87
N ASN A 38 -10.15 23.77 21.54
CA ASN A 38 -11.35 23.79 20.70
C ASN A 38 -11.48 22.73 19.61
N ASP A 39 -10.47 21.93 19.24
CA ASP A 39 -10.68 21.04 18.09
C ASP A 39 -9.74 19.82 17.97
N PHE A 40 -10.39 18.67 17.73
CA PHE A 40 -9.94 17.36 17.28
C PHE A 40 -9.01 16.52 18.16
N ILE A 41 -9.68 15.59 18.86
CA ILE A 41 -9.15 14.30 19.30
C ILE A 41 -8.75 13.52 18.03
N TRP A 42 -7.52 13.68 17.54
CA TRP A 42 -6.97 12.87 16.47
C TRP A 42 -6.73 11.44 16.97
N ILE A 43 -7.79 10.66 16.87
CA ILE A 43 -7.93 9.26 17.25
C ILE A 43 -7.02 8.37 16.40
N ARG A 44 -6.30 7.48 17.07
CA ARG A 44 -6.02 6.03 16.83
C ARG A 44 -6.17 5.35 15.45
N ASP A 45 -6.51 6.02 14.35
CA ASP A 45 -6.91 5.42 13.06
C ASP A 45 -5.75 4.83 12.26
N TYR A 46 -4.51 5.16 12.63
CA TYR A 46 -3.33 4.55 12.04
C TYR A 46 -3.16 3.06 12.36
N LYS A 47 -3.88 2.52 13.35
CA LYS A 47 -3.82 1.08 13.70
C LYS A 47 -4.22 0.16 12.54
N GLY A 48 -4.94 0.69 11.54
CA GLY A 48 -5.33 -0.04 10.33
C GLY A 48 -4.48 0.26 9.08
N ILE A 49 -3.50 1.17 9.13
CA ILE A 49 -2.83 1.68 7.92
C ILE A 49 -2.07 0.60 7.14
N LEU A 50 -1.54 -0.40 7.84
CA LEU A 50 -0.87 -1.56 7.23
C LEU A 50 -1.78 -2.77 7.04
N GLY A 51 -3.05 -2.73 7.50
CA GLY A 51 -3.95 -3.87 7.39
C GLY A 51 -4.22 -4.27 5.93
N LEU A 52 -4.59 -3.28 5.11
CA LEU A 52 -4.83 -3.48 3.68
C LEU A 52 -3.54 -3.90 2.94
N THR A 53 -2.43 -3.24 3.26
CA THR A 53 -1.09 -3.55 2.72
C THR A 53 -0.67 -4.98 3.03
N ALA A 54 -0.87 -5.45 4.27
CA ALA A 54 -0.52 -6.80 4.68
C ALA A 54 -1.36 -7.84 3.94
N VAL A 55 -2.69 -7.67 3.91
CA VAL A 55 -3.61 -8.57 3.19
C VAL A 55 -3.24 -8.66 1.71
N PHE A 56 -3.05 -7.52 1.04
CA PHE A 56 -2.67 -7.53 -0.37
C PHE A 56 -1.25 -8.03 -0.62
N SER A 57 -0.31 -7.86 0.30
CA SER A 57 1.03 -8.45 0.18
C SER A 57 0.99 -9.98 0.22
N ILE A 58 0.20 -10.55 1.14
CA ILE A 58 0.01 -12.01 1.26
C ILE A 58 -0.56 -12.61 -0.03
N ILE A 59 -1.42 -11.87 -0.74
CA ILE A 59 -2.00 -12.32 -2.01
C ILE A 59 -1.03 -12.06 -3.18
N THR A 60 -0.38 -10.90 -3.19
CA THR A 60 0.45 -10.44 -4.31
C THR A 60 1.74 -11.24 -4.43
N ILE A 61 2.42 -11.58 -3.31
CA ILE A 61 3.71 -12.28 -3.32
C ILE A 61 3.60 -13.67 -3.98
N PRO A 62 2.68 -14.56 -3.57
CA PRO A 62 2.49 -15.86 -4.23
C PRO A 62 2.07 -15.72 -5.69
N MET A 63 1.22 -14.73 -6.00
CA MET A 63 0.78 -14.48 -7.37
C MET A 63 1.95 -14.07 -8.28
N ILE A 64 2.80 -13.14 -7.83
CA ILE A 64 4.01 -12.74 -8.56
C ILE A 64 4.96 -13.93 -8.72
N ALA A 65 5.19 -14.70 -7.65
CA ALA A 65 6.06 -15.88 -7.70
C ALA A 65 5.57 -16.93 -8.71
N PHE A 66 4.26 -17.21 -8.71
CA PHE A 66 3.64 -18.11 -9.68
C PHE A 66 3.77 -17.59 -11.11
N MET A 67 3.47 -16.30 -11.34
CA MET A 67 3.58 -15.66 -12.66
C MET A 67 5.03 -15.67 -13.17
N TYR A 68 6.01 -15.47 -12.30
CA TYR A 68 7.42 -15.52 -12.67
C TYR A 68 7.85 -16.94 -13.07
N LYS A 69 7.44 -17.96 -12.29
CA LYS A 69 7.72 -19.38 -12.58
C LYS A 69 7.07 -19.85 -13.89
N LYS A 70 5.84 -19.41 -14.18
CA LYS A 70 5.08 -19.81 -15.38
C LYS A 70 5.26 -18.85 -16.57
N ARG A 71 6.17 -17.86 -16.49
CA ARG A 71 6.33 -16.80 -17.52
C ARG A 71 6.59 -17.34 -18.93
N ASN A 72 7.26 -18.49 -19.05
CA ASN A 72 7.61 -19.10 -20.34
C ASN A 72 6.48 -19.98 -20.89
N HIS A 73 5.55 -20.43 -20.04
CA HIS A 73 4.42 -21.31 -20.42
C HIS A 73 3.11 -20.55 -20.65
N LEU A 74 2.98 -19.33 -20.14
CA LEU A 74 1.82 -18.47 -20.38
C LEU A 74 1.89 -17.91 -21.81
N SER A 75 1.31 -18.62 -22.78
CA SER A 75 1.31 -18.21 -24.20
C SER A 75 0.37 -17.02 -24.48
N LYS A 76 -0.64 -16.79 -23.64
CA LYS A 76 -1.67 -15.77 -23.84
C LYS A 76 -1.25 -14.42 -23.24
N LYS A 77 -0.63 -13.57 -24.07
CA LYS A 77 -0.21 -12.19 -23.71
C LYS A 77 -1.35 -11.38 -23.07
N LYS A 78 -2.58 -11.50 -23.56
CA LYS A 78 -3.76 -10.73 -23.09
C LYS A 78 -4.09 -11.00 -21.61
N THR A 79 -4.10 -12.26 -21.18
CA THR A 79 -4.38 -12.64 -19.79
C THR A 79 -3.34 -12.09 -18.82
N TRP A 80 -2.07 -12.13 -19.22
CA TRP A 80 -0.98 -11.62 -18.39
C TRP A 80 -1.04 -10.10 -18.18
N TYR A 81 -1.30 -9.33 -19.23
CA TYR A 81 -1.49 -7.89 -19.11
C TYR A 81 -2.74 -7.55 -18.29
N SER A 82 -3.84 -8.29 -18.46
CA SER A 82 -5.07 -8.08 -17.68
C SER A 82 -4.83 -8.27 -16.17
N ILE A 83 -4.19 -9.39 -15.79
CA ILE A 83 -3.85 -9.65 -14.38
C ILE A 83 -2.97 -8.53 -13.86
N SER A 84 -1.91 -8.17 -14.60
CA SER A 84 -0.99 -7.14 -14.18
C SER A 84 -1.67 -5.78 -14.00
N ILE A 85 -2.53 -5.33 -14.91
CA ILE A 85 -3.27 -4.06 -14.80
C ILE A 85 -4.15 -4.06 -13.54
N VAL A 86 -4.89 -5.14 -13.31
CA VAL A 86 -5.76 -5.28 -12.13
C VAL A 86 -4.92 -5.18 -10.85
N THR A 87 -3.78 -5.87 -10.79
CA THR A 87 -2.87 -5.79 -9.63
C THR A 87 -2.33 -4.38 -9.42
N HIS A 88 -1.96 -3.67 -10.48
CA HIS A 88 -1.53 -2.27 -10.36
C HIS A 88 -2.63 -1.37 -9.82
N LEU A 89 -3.87 -1.53 -10.29
CA LEU A 89 -5.01 -0.75 -9.79
C LEU A 89 -5.25 -0.97 -8.29
N PHE A 90 -5.15 -2.22 -7.81
CA PHE A 90 -5.24 -2.52 -6.38
C PHE A 90 -4.14 -1.83 -5.57
N TRP A 91 -2.90 -1.85 -6.05
CA TRP A 91 -1.79 -1.20 -5.36
C TRP A 91 -1.88 0.33 -5.37
N VAL A 92 -2.28 0.93 -6.51
CA VAL A 92 -2.54 2.37 -6.59
C VAL A 92 -3.66 2.77 -5.64
N GLY A 93 -4.76 2.02 -5.60
CA GLY A 93 -5.85 2.26 -4.66
C GLY A 93 -5.43 2.14 -3.20
N THR A 94 -4.60 1.14 -2.87
CA THR A 94 -4.05 0.96 -1.52
C THR A 94 -3.19 2.16 -1.11
N LEU A 95 -2.29 2.61 -1.98
CA LEU A 95 -1.45 3.79 -1.73
C LEU A 95 -2.30 5.06 -1.58
N ALA A 96 -3.31 5.25 -2.43
CA ALA A 96 -4.20 6.40 -2.35
C ALA A 96 -4.99 6.43 -1.03
N LEU A 97 -5.49 5.28 -0.57
CA LEU A 97 -6.18 5.17 0.72
C LEU A 97 -5.23 5.47 1.88
N GLN A 98 -4.02 4.91 1.88
CA GLN A 98 -3.06 5.20 2.93
C GLN A 98 -2.64 6.68 2.94
N LEU A 99 -2.40 7.29 1.76
CA LEU A 99 -2.11 8.71 1.64
C LEU A 99 -3.25 9.57 2.15
N LYS A 100 -4.51 9.23 1.82
CA LYS A 100 -5.68 9.92 2.35
C LYS A 100 -5.74 9.84 3.87
N THR A 101 -5.54 8.66 4.45
CA THR A 101 -5.51 8.48 5.92
C THR A 101 -4.39 9.31 6.56
N ILE A 102 -3.22 9.39 5.93
CA ILE A 102 -2.10 10.21 6.42
C ILE A 102 -2.45 11.70 6.36
N LEU A 103 -2.95 12.18 5.22
CA LEU A 103 -3.31 13.59 5.04
C LEU A 103 -4.43 14.03 5.97
N TYR A 104 -5.41 13.14 6.18
CA TYR A 104 -6.45 13.33 7.18
C TYR A 104 -5.78 13.49 8.54
N ASN A 105 -5.03 12.50 9.02
CA ASN A 105 -4.39 12.56 10.34
C ASN A 105 -3.37 13.69 10.55
N LEU A 106 -2.79 14.24 9.48
CA LEU A 106 -1.91 15.41 9.54
C LEU A 106 -2.69 16.74 9.57
N GLY A 107 -4.02 16.72 9.50
CA GLY A 107 -4.87 17.90 9.45
C GLY A 107 -4.78 18.68 8.13
N ILE A 108 -4.21 18.07 7.08
CA ILE A 108 -4.00 18.72 5.78
C ILE A 108 -5.26 18.62 4.91
N CYS A 109 -6.04 17.55 5.05
CA CYS A 109 -7.26 17.32 4.29
C CYS A 109 -8.40 16.93 5.24
N HIS A 110 -9.43 17.77 5.32
CA HIS A 110 -10.68 17.49 6.02
C HIS A 110 -11.71 16.86 5.08
#